data_AF-A0A7V6XQ70-F1
#
_entry.id   AF-A0A7V6XQ70-F1
#
_cell.length_a   1.000
_cell.length_b   1.000
_cell.length_c   1.000
_cell.angle_alpha   90.00
_cell.angle_beta   90.00
_cell.angle_gamma   90.00
#
_symmetry.space_group_name_H-M   'P 1'
#
loop_
_entity.id
_entity.type
_entity.pdbx_description
1 polymer ?
#
loop_
_entity_poly.entity_id
_entity_poly.type
_entity_poly.pdbx_seq_one_letter_code
_entity_poly.pdbx_strand_id
1 'polypeptide(L)'
;MGLLMTIDNGGTFTDACVIGNNTVISAKSLTTPHDLTKCFIEVIKQASKELYGKEDIGTLLNELEYLRYSTTAGTNAIVQKKGPRLGLILREGMNP
;
A
#
# COMPACT_ATOMS: atom_id res chain seq x y z
N MET A 1 -13.98 -15.68 11.85
CA MET A 1 -12.63 -15.11 12.01
C MET A 1 -12.38 -14.35 10.74
N GLY A 2 -12.39 -13.03 10.78
CA GLY A 2 -12.34 -12.20 9.56
C GLY A 2 -10.98 -12.23 8.89
N LEU A 3 -10.91 -11.58 7.73
CA LEU A 3 -9.71 -11.52 6.91
C LEU A 3 -8.80 -10.38 7.38
N LEU A 4 -7.48 -10.63 7.37
CA LEU A 4 -6.45 -9.60 7.44
C LEU A 4 -5.85 -9.42 6.05
N MET A 5 -5.85 -8.19 5.54
CA MET A 5 -5.12 -7.83 4.33
C MET A 5 -3.95 -6.91 4.66
N THR A 6 -2.76 -7.25 4.15
CA THR A 6 -1.57 -6.40 4.22
C THR A 6 -1.18 -5.99 2.81
N ILE A 7 -1.03 -4.69 2.56
CA ILE A 7 -0.63 -4.12 1.27
C ILE A 7 0.68 -3.36 1.42
N ASP A 8 1.62 -3.58 0.51
CA ASP A 8 2.85 -2.80 0.39
C ASP A 8 2.97 -2.15 -0.99
N ASN A 9 2.87 -0.81 -1.03
CA ASN A 9 3.13 -0.04 -2.23
C ASN A 9 4.65 0.16 -2.39
N GLY A 10 5.28 -0.73 -3.15
CA GLY A 10 6.68 -0.64 -3.57
C GLY A 10 6.89 0.38 -4.71
N GLY A 11 8.14 0.57 -5.14
CA GLY A 11 8.46 1.45 -6.27
C GLY A 11 8.10 0.89 -7.64
N THR A 12 8.11 -0.44 -7.78
CA THR A 12 7.84 -1.15 -9.05
C THR A 12 6.52 -1.90 -9.01
N PHE A 13 6.34 -2.71 -7.97
CA PHE A 13 5.13 -3.49 -7.73
C PHE A 13 4.48 -3.09 -6.43
N THR A 14 3.16 -3.26 -6.40
CA THR A 14 2.33 -3.21 -5.21
C THR A 14 1.91 -4.63 -4.89
N ASP A 15 2.17 -5.06 -3.66
CA ASP A 15 1.95 -6.42 -3.20
C ASP A 15 0.82 -6.44 -2.17
N ALA A 16 0.00 -7.50 -2.20
CA ALA A 16 -0.99 -7.76 -1.17
C ALA A 16 -0.90 -9.20 -0.68
N CYS A 17 -1.18 -9.41 0.60
CA CYS A 17 -1.36 -10.72 1.22
C CYS A 17 -2.66 -10.71 2.01
N VAL A 18 -3.50 -11.72 1.83
CA VAL A 18 -4.76 -11.90 2.57
C VAL A 18 -4.66 -13.18 3.38
N ILE A 19 -4.92 -13.08 4.68
CA ILE A 19 -4.76 -14.15 5.66
C ILE A 19 -6.06 -14.29 6.47
N GLY A 20 -6.59 -15.51 6.56
CA GLY A 20 -7.77 -15.81 7.37
C GLY A 20 -8.49 -17.04 6.84
N ASN A 21 -9.46 -17.59 7.58
CA ASN A 21 -10.26 -18.75 7.14
C ASN A 21 -9.43 -19.94 6.61
N ASN A 22 -8.31 -20.24 7.28
CA ASN A 22 -7.33 -21.26 6.87
C ASN A 22 -6.73 -21.06 5.46
N THR A 23 -6.82 -19.86 4.89
CA THR A 23 -6.20 -19.49 3.62
C THR A 23 -5.15 -18.40 3.79
N VAL A 24 -4.16 -18.43 2.89
CA VAL A 24 -3.17 -17.38 2.67
C VAL A 24 -3.03 -17.23 1.16
N ILE A 25 -3.44 -16.09 0.63
CA ILE A 25 -3.28 -15.77 -0.80
C ILE A 25 -2.44 -14.50 -0.95
N SER A 26 -1.79 -14.37 -2.09
CA SER A 26 -1.05 -13.18 -2.46
C SER A 26 -1.52 -12.64 -3.80
N ALA A 27 -1.41 -11.32 -3.96
CA ALA A 27 -1.71 -10.63 -5.19
C ALA A 27 -0.65 -9.57 -5.47
N LYS A 28 -0.47 -9.26 -6.75
CA LYS A 28 0.55 -8.31 -7.21
C LYS A 28 0.00 -7.48 -8.36
N SER A 29 0.26 -6.19 -8.32
CA SER A 29 -0.01 -5.26 -9.42
C SER A 29 1.18 -4.35 -9.68
N LEU A 30 1.24 -3.71 -10.83
CA LEU A 30 2.22 -2.64 -11.09
C LEU A 30 1.92 -1.44 -10.18
N THR A 31 2.95 -0.87 -9.56
CA THR A 31 2.81 0.42 -8.88
C THR A 31 2.51 1.51 -9.90
N THR A 32 1.62 2.43 -9.56
CA THR A 32 1.35 3.64 -10.34
C THR A 32 1.97 4.83 -9.59
N PRO A 33 3.23 5.23 -9.85
CA PRO A 33 3.94 6.20 -9.00
C PRO A 33 3.30 7.58 -8.95
N HIS A 34 2.57 7.95 -10.02
CA HIS A 34 1.86 9.22 -10.13
C HIS A 34 0.49 9.22 -9.42
N ASP A 35 -0.02 8.04 -9.05
CA ASP A 35 -1.28 7.86 -8.32
C ASP A 35 -1.26 6.53 -7.57
N LEU A 36 -0.80 6.57 -6.32
CA LEU A 36 -0.69 5.38 -5.47
C LEU A 36 -2.06 4.76 -5.12
N THR A 37 -3.15 5.51 -5.28
CA THR A 37 -4.51 4.99 -5.07
C THR A 37 -4.86 3.99 -6.17
N LYS A 38 -4.40 4.22 -7.40
CA LYS A 38 -4.70 3.34 -8.53
C LYS A 38 -4.12 1.95 -8.34
N CYS A 39 -2.84 1.83 -7.97
CA CYS A 39 -2.23 0.52 -7.72
C CYS A 39 -2.77 -0.14 -6.45
N PHE A 40 -3.13 0.63 -5.43
CA PHE A 40 -3.81 0.13 -4.24
C PHE A 40 -5.16 -0.54 -4.57
N ILE A 41 -6.00 0.10 -5.39
CA ILE A 41 -7.28 -0.51 -5.81
C ILE A 41 -7.05 -1.71 -6.73
N GLU A 42 -6.06 -1.64 -7.62
CA GLU A 42 -5.76 -2.73 -8.54
C GLU A 42 -5.30 -4.00 -7.80
N VAL A 43 -4.43 -3.87 -6.79
CA VAL A 43 -4.00 -5.04 -6.01
C VAL A 43 -5.16 -5.66 -5.23
N ILE A 44 -6.14 -4.85 -4.78
CA ILE A 44 -7.35 -5.34 -4.11
C ILE A 44 -8.24 -6.13 -5.07
N LYS A 45 -8.39 -5.68 -6.32
CA LYS A 45 -9.09 -6.45 -7.37
C LYS A 45 -8.42 -7.79 -7.61
N GLN A 46 -7.10 -7.80 -7.76
CA GLN A 46 -6.35 -9.03 -7.98
C GLN A 46 -6.48 -9.99 -6.78
N ALA A 47 -6.41 -9.48 -5.54
CA ALA A 47 -6.62 -10.28 -4.34
C ALA A 47 -8.04 -10.86 -4.26
N SER A 48 -9.05 -10.06 -4.58
CA SER A 48 -10.44 -10.53 -4.64
C SER A 48 -10.64 -11.61 -5.70
N LYS A 49 -10.02 -11.45 -6.87
CA LYS A 49 -10.07 -12.44 -7.95
C LYS A 49 -9.39 -13.74 -7.55
N GLU A 50 -8.25 -13.67 -6.87
CA GLU A 50 -7.53 -14.84 -6.36
C GLU A 50 -8.35 -15.58 -5.30
N LEU A 51 -9.00 -14.83 -4.40
CA LEU A 51 -9.76 -15.43 -3.29
C LEU A 51 -11.11 -16.01 -3.73
N TYR A 52 -11.81 -15.37 -4.67
CA TYR A 52 -13.20 -15.72 -5.04
C TYR A 52 -13.37 -16.21 -6.48
N GLY A 53 -12.30 -16.21 -7.29
CA GLY A 53 -12.35 -16.53 -8.72
C GLY A 53 -12.93 -15.41 -9.62
N LYS A 54 -13.34 -14.28 -9.03
CA LYS A 54 -13.92 -13.11 -9.72
C LYS A 54 -13.60 -11.83 -8.96
N GLU A 55 -13.65 -10.69 -9.64
CA GLU A 55 -13.54 -9.38 -8.99
C GLU A 55 -14.81 -9.06 -8.21
N ASP A 56 -14.73 -9.12 -6.87
CA ASP A 56 -15.81 -8.86 -5.91
C ASP A 56 -15.24 -8.11 -4.68
N ILE A 57 -14.76 -6.90 -4.93
CA ILE A 57 -14.13 -6.06 -3.91
C ILE A 57 -15.09 -5.81 -2.74
N GLY A 58 -16.40 -5.65 -3.01
CA GLY A 58 -17.39 -5.39 -1.97
C GLY A 58 -17.46 -6.50 -0.94
N THR A 59 -17.45 -7.76 -1.38
CA THR A 59 -17.42 -8.92 -0.47
C THR A 59 -16.11 -8.96 0.31
N LEU A 60 -14.96 -8.79 -0.37
CA LEU A 60 -13.65 -8.76 0.28
C LEU A 60 -13.60 -7.71 1.40
N LEU A 61 -14.00 -6.47 1.12
CA LEU A 61 -13.96 -5.39 2.08
C LEU A 61 -14.94 -5.58 3.26
N ASN A 62 -16.07 -6.25 3.05
CA ASN A 62 -17.00 -6.59 4.13
C ASN A 62 -16.46 -7.71 5.04
N GLU A 63 -15.66 -8.64 4.51
CA GLU A 63 -15.06 -9.74 5.27
C GLU A 63 -13.74 -9.35 5.97
N LEU A 64 -13.13 -8.23 5.58
CA LEU A 64 -11.91 -7.71 6.21
C LEU A 64 -12.19 -7.18 7.61
N GLU A 65 -11.46 -7.69 8.59
CA GLU A 65 -11.38 -7.10 9.93
C GLU A 65 -10.29 -6.02 9.98
N TYR A 66 -9.20 -6.20 9.23
CA TYR A 66 -8.07 -5.28 9.22
C TYR A 66 -7.47 -5.14 7.83
N LEU A 67 -7.16 -3.90 7.47
CA LEU A 67 -6.32 -3.57 6.33
C LEU A 67 -5.08 -2.84 6.84
N ARG A 68 -3.90 -3.44 6.66
CA ARG A 68 -2.60 -2.84 6.98
C ARG A 68 -1.97 -2.35 5.69
N TYR A 69 -1.50 -1.11 5.70
CA TYR A 69 -0.90 -0.48 4.54
C TYR A 69 0.52 -0.02 4.88
N SER A 70 1.46 -0.38 4.02
CA SER A 70 2.84 0.10 4.01
C SER A 70 3.20 0.64 2.64
N THR A 71 4.25 1.48 2.59
CA THR A 71 4.79 1.98 1.34
C THR A 71 6.25 2.38 1.48
N THR A 72 6.99 2.26 0.38
CA THR A 72 8.35 2.79 0.22
C THR A 72 8.37 4.20 -0.37
N ALA A 73 7.23 4.81 -0.67
CA ALA A 73 7.18 6.14 -1.30
C ALA A 73 7.91 7.21 -0.47
N GLY A 74 7.71 7.22 0.86
CA GLY A 74 8.35 8.18 1.76
C GLY A 74 9.86 7.99 1.87
N THR A 75 10.33 6.74 1.98
CA THR A 75 11.76 6.45 2.04
C THR A 75 12.45 6.74 0.71
N ASN A 76 11.81 6.42 -0.42
CA ASN A 76 12.30 6.77 -1.76
C ASN A 76 12.41 8.28 -1.96
N ALA A 77 11.45 9.06 -1.47
CA ALA A 77 11.50 10.52 -1.52
C ALA A 77 12.75 11.07 -0.80
N ILE A 78 13.07 10.55 0.39
CA ILE A 78 14.27 10.93 1.15
C ILE A 78 15.55 10.53 0.41
N VAL A 79 15.67 9.26 0.02
CA VAL A 79 16.88 8.72 -0.64
C VAL A 79 17.16 9.43 -1.97
N GLN A 80 16.11 9.74 -2.74
CA GLN A 80 16.22 10.44 -4.02
C GLN A 80 16.29 11.96 -3.88
N LYS A 81 16.22 12.50 -2.64
CA LYS A 81 16.13 13.94 -2.36
C LYS A 81 15.02 14.63 -3.15
N LYS A 82 13.89 13.93 -3.33
CA LYS A 82 12.70 14.43 -4.02
C LYS A 82 11.67 14.83 -2.99
N GLY A 83 11.47 16.13 -2.83
CA GLY A 83 10.48 16.68 -1.92
C GLY A 83 10.33 18.19 -2.14
N PRO A 84 9.38 18.82 -1.44
CA PRO A 84 9.28 20.26 -1.45
C PRO A 84 10.55 20.90 -0.88
N ARG A 85 10.86 22.14 -1.30
CA ARG A 85 11.89 22.93 -0.63
C ARG A 85 11.35 23.36 0.73
N LEU A 86 12.02 22.94 1.80
CA LEU A 86 11.66 23.28 3.17
C LEU A 86 12.51 24.46 3.66
N GLY A 87 11.93 25.30 4.50
CA GLY A 87 12.64 26.30 5.30
C GLY A 87 12.77 25.84 6.75
N LEU A 88 13.89 26.17 7.38
CA LEU A 88 14.15 25.87 8.79
C LEU A 88 14.28 27.19 9.56
N ILE A 89 13.42 27.40 10.56
CA ILE A 89 13.51 28.55 11.48
C ILE A 89 14.20 28.08 12.75
N LEU A 90 15.32 28.71 13.09
CA LEU A 90 16.12 28.40 14.27
C LEU A 90 16.18 29.60 15.21
N ARG A 91 16.52 29.34 16.47
CA ARG A 91 16.87 30.42 17.41
C ARG A 91 18.15 31.12 16.93
N GLU A 92 18.23 32.42 17.18
CA GLU A 92 19.44 33.21 16.93
C GLU A 92 20.69 32.54 17.56
N GLY A 93 21.79 32.50 16.81
CA GLY A 93 23.04 31.88 17.23
C GLY A 93 23.16 30.37 16.97
N MET A 94 22.14 29.70 16.42
CA MET A 94 22.22 28.28 16.04
C MET A 94 22.56 28.12 14.56
N ASN A 95 23.44 27.16 14.25
CA ASN A 95 23.77 26.78 12.88
C ASN A 95 22.98 25.49 12.51
N PRO A 96 22.42 25.38 11.29
CA PRO A 96 21.71 24.18 10.83
C PRO A 96 22.56 22.92 10.75
#